data_AF-A0A1N6Y388-F1
#
_entry.id   AF-A0A1N6Y388-F1
#
_cell.length_a   1.000
_cell.length_b   1.000
_cell.length_c   1.000
_cell.angle_alpha   90.00
_cell.angle_beta   90.00
_cell.angle_gamma   90.00
#
_symmetry.space_group_name_H-M   'P 1'
#
loop_
_entity.id
_entity.type
_entity.pdbx_description
1 polymer ?
#
loop_
_entity_poly.entity_id
_entity_poly.type
_entity_poly.pdbx_seq_one_letter_code
_entity_poly.pdbx_strand_id
1 'polypeptide(L)'
;MPRPVHLLPAGHRWQPVAGVTLLGDAAHLMAPAGEGANLAMLDGAELAQKLAAQPGDMAAPLLAYETALFARSGAAAAQSERILRLCFDDDAPHSLVRFFTGMRDAGPAPEV
;
A
#
# COMPACT_ATOMS: atom_id res chain seq x y z
N MET A 1 0.07 -25.97 11.06
CA MET A 1 1.27 -25.09 11.00
C MET A 1 0.81 -23.64 10.97
N PRO A 2 1.26 -22.77 11.87
CA PRO A 2 0.97 -21.33 11.79
C PRO A 2 1.62 -20.72 10.53
N ARG A 3 0.94 -19.76 9.89
CA ARG A 3 1.47 -18.99 8.74
C ARG A 3 1.71 -17.55 9.19
N PRO A 4 2.97 -17.12 9.37
CA PRO A 4 3.26 -15.76 9.81
C PRO A 4 2.87 -14.74 8.73
N VAL A 5 2.45 -13.56 9.17
CA VAL A 5 2.20 -12.39 8.32
C VAL A 5 3.40 -11.45 8.51
N HIS A 6 4.08 -11.14 7.42
CA HIS A 6 5.23 -10.23 7.39
C HIS A 6 4.84 -8.91 6.73
N LEU A 7 5.49 -7.81 7.13
CA LEU A 7 5.23 -6.47 6.64
C LEU A 7 6.54 -5.70 6.48
N LEU A 8 6.60 -4.79 5.51
CA LEU A 8 7.59 -3.72 5.48
C LEU A 8 7.09 -2.53 6.32
N PRO A 9 7.98 -1.64 6.78
CA PRO A 9 7.57 -0.40 7.47
C PRO A 9 6.65 0.45 6.59
N ALA A 10 5.63 1.07 7.18
CA ALA A 10 4.79 2.02 6.44
C ALA A 10 5.64 3.17 5.88
N GLY A 11 5.46 3.50 4.60
CA GLY A 11 6.27 4.50 3.91
C GLY A 11 7.70 4.04 3.57
N HIS A 12 7.95 2.72 3.56
CA HIS A 12 9.21 2.16 3.08
C HIS A 12 9.56 2.67 1.68
N ARG A 13 10.81 3.11 1.52
CA ARG A 13 11.37 3.66 0.28
C ARG A 13 12.87 3.39 0.23
N TRP A 14 13.43 3.47 -0.96
CA TRP A 14 14.86 3.31 -1.21
C TRP A 14 15.42 4.50 -1.99
N GLN A 15 16.76 4.59 -2.01
CA GLN A 15 17.44 5.49 -2.94
C GLN A 15 17.43 4.87 -4.33
N PRO A 16 17.17 5.65 -5.41
CA PRO A 16 17.16 5.12 -6.76
C PRO A 16 18.46 4.39 -7.12
N VAL A 17 18.33 3.22 -7.76
CA VAL A 17 19.44 2.41 -8.26
C VAL A 17 19.36 2.32 -9.78
N ALA A 18 20.47 2.55 -10.46
CA ALA A 18 20.49 2.58 -11.92
C ALA A 18 20.06 1.22 -12.50
N GLY A 19 19.01 1.24 -13.34
CA GLY A 19 18.52 0.09 -14.08
C GLY A 19 17.77 -0.97 -13.27
N VAL A 20 17.52 -0.72 -11.97
CA VAL A 20 16.86 -1.69 -11.08
C VAL A 20 15.74 -0.98 -10.32
N THR A 21 14.58 -1.64 -10.22
CA THR A 21 13.48 -1.22 -9.35
C THR A 21 12.74 -2.43 -8.80
N LEU A 22 11.78 -2.22 -7.89
CA LEU A 22 10.96 -3.25 -7.27
C LEU A 22 9.47 -2.97 -7.53
N LEU A 23 8.65 -4.02 -7.46
CA LEU A 23 7.19 -3.95 -7.56
C LEU A 23 6.52 -4.99 -6.65
N GLY A 24 5.24 -4.80 -6.37
CA GLY A 24 4.44 -5.70 -5.54
C GLY A 24 5.03 -5.88 -4.13
N ASP A 25 4.95 -7.10 -3.60
CA ASP A 25 5.43 -7.40 -2.24
C ASP A 25 6.92 -7.10 -2.04
N ALA A 26 7.74 -7.19 -3.09
CA ALA A 26 9.15 -6.80 -3.00
C ALA A 26 9.33 -5.30 -2.71
N ALA A 27 8.40 -4.46 -3.15
CA ALA A 27 8.40 -3.03 -2.93
C ALA A 27 7.63 -2.59 -1.68
N HIS A 28 6.51 -3.24 -1.38
CA HIS A 28 5.55 -2.73 -0.40
C HIS A 28 4.71 -3.80 0.31
N LEU A 29 5.29 -4.96 0.63
CA LEU A 29 4.62 -5.98 1.45
C LEU A 29 3.92 -5.37 2.67
N MET A 30 2.60 -5.58 2.77
CA MET A 30 1.72 -4.97 3.76
C MET A 30 0.73 -5.99 4.34
N ALA A 31 0.02 -5.61 5.40
CA ALA A 31 -1.03 -6.45 5.98
C ALA A 31 -2.10 -6.82 4.94
N PRO A 32 -2.62 -8.05 4.93
CA PRO A 32 -3.63 -8.47 3.97
C PRO A 32 -4.98 -7.80 4.27
N ALA A 33 -5.23 -6.66 3.63
CA ALA A 33 -6.48 -5.91 3.70
C ALA A 33 -7.26 -5.89 2.38
N GLY A 34 -6.84 -6.67 1.38
CA GLY A 34 -7.52 -6.84 0.09
C GLY A 34 -6.85 -6.15 -1.11
N GLU A 35 -5.90 -5.23 -0.87
CA GLU A 35 -5.32 -4.40 -1.94
C GLU A 35 -4.02 -4.94 -2.56
N GLY A 36 -3.27 -5.80 -1.86
CA GLY A 36 -1.89 -6.14 -2.24
C GLY A 36 -1.72 -6.64 -3.68
N ALA A 37 -2.53 -7.62 -4.11
CA ALA A 37 -2.45 -8.15 -5.47
C ALA A 37 -2.85 -7.11 -6.53
N ASN A 38 -3.86 -6.29 -6.25
CA ASN A 38 -4.30 -5.22 -7.15
C ASN A 38 -3.20 -4.17 -7.34
N LEU A 39 -2.53 -3.79 -6.24
CA LEU A 39 -1.40 -2.86 -6.29
C LEU A 39 -0.23 -3.45 -7.06
N ALA A 40 0.13 -4.71 -6.84
CA ALA A 40 1.20 -5.38 -7.59
C ALA A 40 0.93 -5.41 -9.10
N MET A 41 -0.33 -5.64 -9.51
CA MET A 41 -0.72 -5.59 -10.93
C MET A 41 -0.65 -4.17 -11.49
N LEU A 42 -1.11 -3.17 -10.73
CA LEU A 42 -1.01 -1.76 -11.11
C LEU A 42 0.45 -1.33 -11.27
N ASP A 43 1.32 -1.77 -10.37
CA ASP A 43 2.75 -1.49 -10.45
C ASP A 43 3.36 -1.97 -11.76
N GLY A 44 3.07 -3.23 -12.14
CA GLY A 44 3.55 -3.80 -13.39
C GLY A 44 3.04 -3.02 -14.60
N ALA A 45 1.77 -2.62 -14.60
CA ALA A 45 1.16 -1.85 -15.68
C ALA A 45 1.80 -0.45 -15.81
N GLU A 46 1.93 0.30 -14.72
CA GLU A 46 2.51 1.64 -14.74
C GLU A 46 4.00 1.63 -15.09
N LEU A 47 4.75 0.66 -14.56
CA LEU A 47 6.17 0.50 -14.89
C LEU A 47 6.35 0.24 -16.39
N ALA A 48 5.58 -0.72 -16.94
CA ALA A 48 5.64 -1.03 -18.37
C ALA A 48 5.26 0.17 -19.24
N GLN A 49 4.21 0.91 -18.89
CA GLN A 49 3.80 2.11 -19.62
C GLN A 49 4.87 3.19 -19.63
N LYS A 50 5.50 3.46 -18.48
CA LYS A 50 6.55 4.49 -18.37
C LYS A 50 7.80 4.11 -19.16
N LEU A 51 8.20 2.84 -19.11
CA LEU A 51 9.35 2.33 -19.89
C LEU A 51 9.07 2.40 -21.40
N ALA A 52 7.88 1.98 -21.84
CA ALA A 52 7.50 2.01 -23.25
C ALA A 52 7.41 3.44 -23.83
N ALA A 53 7.05 4.43 -23.00
CA ALA A 53 6.93 5.83 -23.41
C ALA A 53 8.27 6.54 -23.66
N GLN A 54 9.39 6.02 -23.11
CA GLN A 54 10.72 6.62 -23.26
C GLN A 54 11.76 5.56 -23.66
N PRO A 55 11.70 5.03 -24.89
CA PRO A 55 12.68 4.05 -25.37
C PRO A 55 14.09 4.65 -25.35
N GLY A 56 15.05 3.94 -24.77
CA GLY A 56 16.46 4.36 -24.71
C GLY A 56 16.85 5.14 -23.46
N ASP A 57 15.91 5.50 -22.59
CA ASP A 57 16.18 5.96 -21.22
C ASP A 57 15.58 5.00 -20.19
N MET A 58 16.34 4.70 -19.15
CA MET A 58 15.92 3.89 -18.01
C MET A 58 15.79 4.72 -16.73
N ALA A 59 16.51 5.84 -16.62
CA ALA A 59 16.57 6.59 -15.37
C ALA A 59 15.27 7.36 -15.11
N ALA A 60 14.81 8.16 -16.07
CA ALA A 60 13.62 8.98 -15.88
C ALA A 60 12.33 8.16 -15.72
N PRO A 61 12.08 7.08 -16.50
CA PRO A 61 10.91 6.23 -16.31
C PRO A 61 10.86 5.54 -14.95
N LEU A 62 12.00 5.02 -14.48
CA LEU A 62 12.07 4.37 -13.17
C LEU A 62 11.83 5.37 -12.04
N LEU A 63 12.43 6.56 -12.09
CA LEU A 63 12.19 7.59 -11.09
C LEU A 63 10.70 8.02 -11.05
N ALA A 64 10.08 8.18 -12.22
CA ALA A 64 8.67 8.53 -12.32
C ALA A 64 7.75 7.40 -11.85
N TYR A 65 8.16 6.14 -12.01
CA TYR A 65 7.45 4.97 -11.48
C TYR A 65 7.56 4.91 -9.95
N GLU A 66 8.77 4.98 -9.41
CA GLU A 66 9.04 4.89 -7.97
C GLU A 66 8.36 6.02 -7.19
N THR A 67 8.34 7.23 -7.74
CA THR A 67 7.64 8.38 -7.12
C THR A 67 6.14 8.10 -6.93
N ALA A 68 5.49 7.55 -7.96
CA ALA A 68 4.07 7.19 -7.89
C ALA A 68 3.84 5.98 -6.96
N LEU A 69 4.73 4.98 -7.05
CA LEU A 69 4.73 3.78 -6.21
C LEU A 69 4.76 4.13 -4.73
N PHE A 70 5.72 4.94 -4.28
CA PHE A 70 5.89 5.30 -2.86
C PHE A 70 4.67 6.03 -2.29
N ALA A 71 4.05 6.91 -3.08
CA ALA A 71 2.86 7.63 -2.64
C ALA A 71 1.68 6.68 -2.43
N ARG A 72 1.36 5.82 -3.41
CA ARG A 72 0.23 4.88 -3.30
C ARG A 72 0.47 3.80 -2.24
N SER A 73 1.69 3.26 -2.19
CA SER A 73 1.99 2.12 -1.33
C SER A 73 2.07 2.53 0.13
N GLY A 74 2.60 3.72 0.43
CA GLY A 74 2.59 4.29 1.78
C GLY A 74 1.16 4.48 2.32
N ALA A 75 0.25 5.00 1.49
CA ALA A 75 -1.15 5.17 1.87
C ALA A 75 -1.85 3.81 2.12
N ALA A 76 -1.65 2.85 1.22
CA ALA A 76 -2.22 1.50 1.34
C ALA A 76 -1.69 0.74 2.55
N ALA A 77 -0.38 0.82 2.82
CA ALA A 77 0.23 0.19 4.00
C ALA A 77 -0.33 0.77 5.30
N ALA A 78 -0.44 2.10 5.39
CA ALA A 78 -1.00 2.77 6.58
C ALA A 78 -2.47 2.40 6.80
N GLN A 79 -3.27 2.29 5.74
CA GLN A 79 -4.66 1.84 5.84
C GLN A 79 -4.76 0.37 6.27
N SER A 80 -3.94 -0.50 5.67
CA SER A 80 -3.92 -1.93 5.98
C SER A 80 -3.49 -2.20 7.41
N GLU A 81 -2.51 -1.45 7.93
CA GLU A 81 -2.08 -1.53 9.32
C GLU A 81 -3.18 -1.09 10.30
N ARG A 82 -3.93 -0.02 9.98
CA ARG A 82 -5.09 0.38 10.78
C ARG A 82 -6.15 -0.73 10.86
N ILE A 83 -6.48 -1.34 9.73
CA ILE A 83 -7.45 -2.46 9.66
C ILE A 83 -6.94 -3.65 10.48
N LEU A 84 -5.66 -4.01 10.33
CA LEU A 84 -5.07 -5.11 11.07
C LEU A 84 -5.17 -4.89 12.59
N ARG A 85 -4.83 -3.68 13.07
CA ARG A 85 -4.95 -3.33 14.49
C ARG A 85 -6.40 -3.37 14.98
N LEU A 86 -7.35 -2.81 14.23
CA LEU A 86 -8.78 -2.85 14.59
C LEU A 86 -9.33 -4.27 14.73
N CYS A 87 -8.83 -5.21 13.94
CA CYS A 87 -9.34 -6.57 13.92
C CYS A 87 -8.59 -7.54 14.86
N PHE A 88 -7.34 -7.24 15.21
CA PHE A 88 -6.43 -8.20 15.85
C PHE A 88 -5.56 -7.60 16.97
N ASP A 89 -5.90 -6.42 17.50
CA ASP A 89 -5.25 -5.91 18.72
C ASP A 89 -5.70 -6.68 19.98
N ASP A 90 -5.05 -6.38 21.10
CA ASP A 90 -5.33 -7.02 22.40
C ASP A 90 -6.76 -6.79 22.90
N ASP A 91 -7.46 -5.80 22.35
CA ASP A 91 -8.84 -5.46 22.72
C ASP A 91 -9.87 -5.97 21.69
N ALA A 92 -9.43 -6.71 20.67
CA ALA A 92 -10.32 -7.31 19.70
C ALA A 92 -11.29 -8.31 20.37
N PRO A 93 -12.59 -8.32 19.99
CA PRO A 93 -13.20 -7.54 18.90
C PRO A 93 -13.76 -6.16 19.33
N HIS A 94 -13.57 -5.71 20.57
CA HIS A 94 -14.19 -4.47 21.08
C HIS A 94 -13.69 -3.22 20.37
N SER A 95 -12.42 -3.19 19.96
CA SER A 95 -11.84 -2.15 19.10
C SER A 95 -12.64 -1.96 17.81
N LEU A 96 -12.98 -3.05 17.11
CA LEU A 96 -13.83 -3.03 15.92
C LEU A 96 -15.28 -2.62 16.23
N VAL A 97 -15.87 -3.12 17.32
CA VAL A 97 -17.23 -2.74 17.73
C VAL A 97 -17.31 -1.24 17.98
N ARG A 98 -16.36 -0.67 18.74
CA ARG A 98 -16.31 0.77 19.05
C ARG A 98 -16.17 1.62 17.79
N PHE A 99 -15.38 1.18 16.82
CA PHE A 99 -15.25 1.86 15.54
C PHE A 99 -16.63 2.00 14.85
N PHE A 100 -17.39 0.92 14.71
CA PHE A 100 -18.71 0.98 14.06
C PHE A 100 -19.78 1.70 14.88
N THR A 101 -19.80 1.54 16.20
CA THR A 101 -20.76 2.28 17.04
C THR A 101 -20.47 3.77 17.00
N GLY A 102 -19.19 4.18 17.00
CA GLY A 102 -18.79 5.58 16.86
C GLY A 102 -19.20 6.19 15.51
N MET A 103 -19.16 5.43 14.41
CA MET A 103 -19.66 5.89 13.11
C MET A 103 -21.16 6.16 13.11
N ARG A 104 -21.95 5.34 13.81
CA ARG A 104 -23.40 5.56 13.94
C ARG A 104 -23.70 6.87 14.69
N ASP A 105 -22.92 7.15 15.72
CA ASP A 105 -23.13 8.29 16.60
C ASP A 105 -22.61 9.61 16.00
N ALA A 106 -21.72 9.55 14.99
CA ALA A 106 -21.17 10.72 14.29
C ALA A 106 -22.14 11.41 13.29
N GLY A 107 -23.27 10.78 12.96
CA GLY A 107 -24.23 11.30 11.97
C GLY A 107 -23.69 11.24 10.52
N PRO A 108 -24.53 11.52 9.50
CA PRO A 108 -24.07 11.56 8.11
C PRO A 108 -23.06 12.69 7.89
N ALA A 109 -22.08 12.47 7.00
CA ALA A 109 -21.20 13.53 6.54
C ALA A 109 -22.02 14.67 5.93
N PRO A 110 -21.64 15.95 6.13
CA PRO A 110 -22.36 17.07 5.53
C PRO A 110 -22.38 16.90 4.00
N GLU A 111 -23.56 17.06 3.40
CA GLU A 111 -23.72 17.09 1.95
C GLU A 111 -22.88 18.24 1.38
N VAL A 112 -22.06 17.93 0.37
CA VAL A 112 -21.28 18.89 -0.42
C VAL A 112 -22.12 19.53 -1.51
#